data_AF-Q7M536-F1
#
_entry.id   AF-Q7M536-F1
#
_cell.length_a   1.000
_cell.length_b   1.000
_cell.length_c   1.000
_cell.angle_alpha   90.00
_cell.angle_beta   90.00
_cell.angle_gamma   90.00
#
_symmetry.space_group_name_H-M   'P 1'
#
loop_
_entity.id
_entity.type
_entity.pdbx_description
1 polymer ?
#
loop_
_entity_poly.entity_id
_entity_poly.type
_entity_poly.pdbx_seq_one_letter_code
_entity_poly.pdbx_strand_id
1 'polypeptide(L)'
;MGCDLEYLAGVVKGDGTLYHNKKAREYVVEIYDRDVEYVAILVDMLKSCGLNPHVRSYGNYYRVRVNSREFYESVRGAIERLLVSPTVPFVRGLFDSDGTLYFDRRKRRLYPVVELGNSDWRVVNAAAVVLSSFGVKFSVKSYGGRFFKLVVRGTPCCLPELSSLSTR
;
A
#
# COMPACT_ATOMS: atom_id res chain seq x y z
N MET A 1 -13.94 6.26 13.30
CA MET A 1 -12.47 6.24 13.14
C MET A 1 -12.03 7.65 12.82
N GLY A 2 -10.99 8.16 13.46
CA GLY A 2 -10.43 9.48 13.12
C GLY A 2 -9.60 9.42 11.84
N CYS A 3 -9.24 10.58 11.30
CA CYS A 3 -8.42 10.66 10.10
C CYS A 3 -7.02 10.06 10.33
N ASP A 4 -6.72 8.93 9.68
CA ASP A 4 -5.39 8.30 9.72
C ASP A 4 -4.54 8.78 8.54
N LEU A 5 -4.03 10.02 8.64
CA LEU A 5 -3.24 10.66 7.58
C LEU A 5 -1.99 9.86 7.22
N GLU A 6 -1.34 9.21 8.19
CA GLU A 6 -0.11 8.47 7.95
C GLU A 6 -0.38 7.20 7.14
N TYR A 7 -1.47 6.49 7.44
CA TYR A 7 -1.93 5.39 6.61
C TYR A 7 -2.27 5.85 5.18
N LEU A 8 -3.08 6.90 5.04
CA LEU A 8 -3.45 7.44 3.72
C LEU A 8 -2.23 7.91 2.92
N ALA A 9 -1.21 8.47 3.59
CA ALA A 9 0.06 8.82 2.96
C ALA A 9 0.79 7.58 2.40
N GLY A 10 0.73 6.45 3.11
CA GLY A 10 1.26 5.16 2.62
C GLY A 10 0.52 4.72 1.35
N VAL A 11 -0.81 4.68 1.40
CA VAL A 11 -1.65 4.29 0.25
C VAL A 11 -1.40 5.20 -0.95
N VAL A 12 -1.37 6.53 -0.75
CA VAL A 12 -1.14 7.49 -1.84
C VAL A 12 0.28 7.37 -2.40
N LYS A 13 1.27 6.95 -1.62
CA LYS A 13 2.63 6.74 -2.12
C LYS A 13 2.77 5.49 -3.00
N GLY A 14 1.96 4.46 -2.75
CA GLY A 14 1.91 3.26 -3.61
C GLY A 14 1.04 3.46 -4.85
N ASP A 15 -0.27 3.61 -4.65
CA ASP A 15 -1.28 3.62 -5.73
C ASP A 15 -1.83 5.00 -6.06
N GLY A 16 -1.28 6.04 -5.44
CA GLY A 16 -1.79 7.40 -5.59
C GLY A 16 -1.07 8.26 -6.62
N THR A 17 -1.71 9.36 -6.97
CA THR A 17 -1.09 10.45 -7.73
C THR A 17 -1.48 11.79 -7.12
N LEU A 18 -0.48 12.64 -6.94
CA LEU A 18 -0.61 14.00 -6.44
C LEU A 18 -0.28 14.97 -7.59
N TYR A 19 -1.24 15.79 -8.02
CA TYR A 19 -0.97 16.84 -9.00
C TYR A 19 -1.71 18.15 -8.73
N HIS A 20 -1.13 19.25 -9.23
CA HIS A 20 -1.74 20.58 -9.21
C HIS A 20 -2.11 20.98 -10.64
N ASN A 21 -3.40 21.03 -10.94
CA ASN A 21 -3.91 21.51 -12.21
C ASN A 21 -3.91 23.06 -12.20
N LYS A 22 -2.84 23.67 -12.73
CA LYS A 22 -2.68 25.13 -12.79
C LYS A 22 -3.83 25.86 -13.50
N LYS A 23 -4.42 25.25 -14.54
CA LYS A 23 -5.51 25.86 -15.33
C LYS A 23 -6.80 25.95 -14.51
N ALA A 24 -7.14 24.89 -13.78
CA ALA A 24 -8.33 24.83 -12.94
C ALA A 24 -8.07 25.31 -11.49
N ARG A 25 -6.81 25.59 -11.13
CA ARG A 25 -6.35 25.88 -9.76
C ARG A 25 -6.74 24.78 -8.76
N GLU A 26 -6.75 23.53 -9.21
CA GLU A 26 -7.14 22.36 -8.41
C GLU A 26 -5.93 21.61 -7.87
N TYR A 27 -5.93 21.33 -6.58
CA TYR A 27 -5.00 20.43 -5.93
C TYR A 27 -5.67 19.07 -5.75
N VAL A 28 -5.08 18.05 -6.37
CA VAL A 28 -5.76 16.78 -6.58
C VAL A 28 -4.95 15.66 -5.97
N VAL A 29 -5.64 14.82 -5.19
CA VAL A 29 -5.18 13.51 -4.74
C VAL A 29 -6.06 12.46 -5.41
N GLU A 30 -5.46 11.54 -6.14
CA GLU A 30 -6.13 10.39 -6.74
C GLU A 30 -5.53 9.09 -6.20
N ILE A 31 -6.37 8.08 -5.98
CA ILE A 31 -5.98 6.70 -5.63
C ILE A 31 -6.70 5.76 -6.59
N TYR A 32 -5.99 4.73 -7.06
CA TYR A 32 -6.47 3.79 -8.05
C TYR A 32 -6.46 2.37 -7.49
N ASP A 33 -7.60 1.67 -7.53
CA ASP A 33 -7.64 0.26 -7.10
C ASP A 33 -8.72 -0.52 -7.86
N ARG A 34 -8.56 -1.84 -7.95
CA ARG A 34 -9.52 -2.75 -8.60
C ARG A 34 -10.53 -3.35 -7.63
N ASP A 35 -10.17 -3.46 -6.35
CA ASP A 35 -11.01 -4.02 -5.30
C ASP A 35 -12.04 -2.99 -4.84
N VAL A 36 -13.31 -3.28 -5.13
CA VAL A 36 -14.44 -2.41 -4.79
C VAL A 36 -14.65 -2.29 -3.28
N GLU A 37 -14.34 -3.33 -2.50
CA GLU A 37 -14.49 -3.31 -1.05
C GLU A 37 -13.43 -2.42 -0.42
N TYR A 38 -12.18 -2.54 -0.88
CA TYR A 38 -11.10 -1.67 -0.43
C TYR A 38 -11.33 -0.20 -0.83
N VAL A 39 -11.84 0.05 -2.04
CA VAL A 39 -12.24 1.40 -2.48
C VAL A 39 -13.30 2.00 -1.56
N ALA A 40 -14.29 1.21 -1.12
CA ALA A 40 -15.32 1.67 -0.18
C ALA A 40 -14.71 2.05 1.18
N ILE A 41 -13.77 1.24 1.69
CA ILE A 41 -13.03 1.53 2.92
C ILE A 41 -12.27 2.87 2.80
N LEU A 42 -11.54 3.08 1.69
CA LEU A 42 -10.82 4.33 1.45
C LEU A 42 -11.76 5.55 1.40
N VAL A 43 -12.92 5.41 0.77
CA VAL A 43 -13.93 6.48 0.71
C VAL A 43 -14.43 6.83 2.11
N ASP A 44 -14.74 5.84 2.94
CA ASP A 44 -15.22 6.08 4.30
C ASP A 44 -14.14 6.69 5.19
N MET A 45 -12.88 6.27 5.03
CA MET A 45 -11.74 6.89 5.71
C MET A 45 -11.60 8.37 5.31
N LEU A 46 -11.65 8.68 4.01
CA LEU A 46 -11.55 10.07 3.52
C LEU A 46 -12.73 10.92 4.01
N LYS A 47 -13.95 10.38 4.02
CA LYS A 47 -15.13 11.07 4.59
C LYS A 47 -14.97 11.31 6.09
N SER A 48 -14.39 10.38 6.83
CA SER A 48 -14.10 10.54 8.26
C SER A 48 -13.06 11.64 8.53
N CYS A 49 -12.22 11.97 7.54
CA CYS A 49 -11.34 13.14 7.55
C CYS A 49 -12.06 14.46 7.20
N GLY A 50 -13.38 14.45 6.99
CA GLY A 50 -14.13 15.63 6.53
C GLY A 50 -13.92 15.96 5.04
N LEU A 51 -13.40 15.03 4.25
CA LEU A 51 -13.17 15.21 2.82
C LEU A 51 -14.38 14.74 2.01
N ASN A 52 -14.49 15.22 0.77
CA ASN A 52 -15.54 14.83 -0.17
C ASN A 52 -14.93 14.03 -1.35
N PRO A 53 -14.69 12.72 -1.20
CA PRO A 53 -14.13 11.90 -2.26
C PRO A 53 -15.14 11.62 -3.38
N HIS A 54 -14.67 11.70 -4.63
CA HIS A 54 -15.41 11.33 -5.83
C HIS A 54 -14.88 10.01 -6.38
N VAL A 55 -15.76 9.03 -6.56
CA VAL A 55 -15.41 7.71 -7.14
C VAL A 55 -15.86 7.65 -8.60
N ARG A 56 -14.99 7.15 -9.48
CA ARG A 56 -15.32 6.85 -10.88
C ARG A 56 -14.76 5.49 -11.29
N SER A 57 -15.57 4.67 -11.95
CA SER A 57 -15.16 3.39 -12.52
C SER A 57 -14.53 3.58 -13.91
N TYR A 58 -13.51 2.80 -14.20
CA TYR A 58 -12.74 2.76 -15.44
C TYR A 58 -12.46 1.31 -15.84
N GLY A 59 -13.47 0.62 -16.39
CA GLY A 59 -13.33 -0.75 -16.88
C GLY A 59 -12.94 -1.74 -15.78
N ASN A 60 -11.63 -1.93 -15.58
CA ASN A 60 -11.06 -2.88 -14.62
C ASN A 60 -10.54 -2.24 -13.32
N TYR A 61 -10.71 -0.94 -13.11
CA TYR A 61 -10.34 -0.28 -11.85
C TYR A 61 -11.28 0.87 -11.50
N TYR A 62 -11.16 1.36 -10.26
CA TYR A 62 -11.84 2.53 -9.73
C TYR A 62 -10.82 3.61 -9.40
N ARG A 63 -11.24 4.86 -9.55
CA ARG A 63 -10.46 6.04 -9.16
C ARG A 63 -11.20 6.79 -8.07
N VAL A 64 -10.56 6.94 -6.91
CA VAL A 64 -11.00 7.81 -5.82
C VAL A 64 -10.27 9.14 -5.96
N ARG A 65 -10.99 10.25 -6.04
CA ARG A 65 -10.43 11.59 -6.24
C ARG A 65 -10.87 12.53 -5.12
N VAL A 66 -9.91 13.25 -4.54
CA VAL A 66 -10.16 14.36 -3.61
C VAL A 66 -9.56 15.64 -4.16
N ASN A 67 -10.37 16.69 -4.22
CA ASN A 67 -9.94 18.04 -4.58
C ASN A 67 -9.85 18.89 -3.32
N SER A 68 -8.68 18.94 -2.69
CA SER A 68 -8.44 19.74 -1.49
C SER A 68 -6.96 20.12 -1.42
N ARG A 69 -6.69 21.43 -1.35
CA ARG A 69 -5.32 21.96 -1.20
C ARG A 69 -4.69 21.54 0.12
N GLU A 70 -5.43 21.67 1.21
CA GLU A 70 -4.97 21.31 2.55
C GLU A 70 -4.62 19.83 2.62
N PHE A 71 -5.48 18.96 2.09
CA PHE A 71 -5.21 17.52 2.09
C PHE A 71 -4.02 17.15 1.20
N TYR A 72 -3.93 17.74 0.00
CA TYR A 72 -2.79 17.57 -0.89
C TYR A 72 -1.46 17.94 -0.21
N GLU A 73 -1.39 19.12 0.40
CA GLU A 73 -0.16 19.61 1.04
C GLU A 73 0.17 18.74 2.27
N SER A 74 -0.83 18.35 3.05
CA SER A 74 -0.69 17.48 4.23
C SER A 74 -0.17 16.09 3.87
N VAL A 75 -0.77 15.43 2.87
CA VAL A 75 -0.34 14.10 2.40
C VAL A 75 1.05 14.17 1.81
N ARG A 76 1.34 15.17 0.96
CA ARG A 76 2.67 15.35 0.38
C ARG A 76 3.75 15.52 1.45
N GLY A 77 3.49 16.38 2.45
CA GLY A 77 4.41 16.60 3.57
C GLY A 77 4.58 15.33 4.43
N ALA A 78 3.49 14.62 4.68
CA ALA A 78 3.52 13.36 5.41
C ALA A 78 4.36 12.31 4.69
N ILE A 79 4.20 12.13 3.36
CA ILE A 79 4.99 11.18 2.57
C ILE A 79 6.49 11.46 2.72
N GLU A 80 6.95 12.69 2.49
CA GLU A 80 8.38 13.00 2.57
C GLU A 80 8.94 12.81 3.98
N ARG A 81 8.17 13.17 5.02
CA ARG A 81 8.56 12.94 6.42
C ARG A 81 8.64 11.44 6.74
N LEU A 82 7.64 10.66 6.34
CA LEU A 82 7.49 9.24 6.69
C LEU A 82 8.41 8.33 5.88
N LEU A 83 8.88 8.76 4.71
CA LEU A 83 9.97 8.09 3.99
C LEU A 83 11.31 8.17 4.74
N VAL A 84 11.50 9.18 5.58
CA VAL A 84 12.72 9.35 6.41
C VAL A 84 12.54 8.72 7.79
N SER A 85 11.38 8.94 8.42
CA SER A 85 11.05 8.42 9.75
C SER A 85 9.71 7.67 9.69
N PRO A 86 9.72 6.39 9.26
CA PRO A 86 8.50 5.65 8.99
C PRO A 86 7.78 5.23 10.25
N THR A 87 6.46 5.19 10.17
CA THR A 87 5.57 4.71 11.22
C THR A 87 4.83 3.45 10.78
N VAL A 88 4.23 2.74 11.74
CA VAL A 88 3.46 1.52 11.46
C VAL A 88 2.27 1.79 10.53
N PRO A 89 1.43 2.84 10.73
CA PRO A 89 0.32 3.12 9.82
C PRO A 89 0.77 3.40 8.39
N PHE A 90 1.87 4.15 8.22
CA PHE A 90 2.44 4.43 6.90
C PHE A 90 2.86 3.15 6.18
N VAL A 91 3.60 2.28 6.86
CA VAL A 91 4.04 1.00 6.28
C VAL A 91 2.86 0.06 6.01
N ARG A 92 1.81 0.08 6.85
CA ARG A 92 0.56 -0.64 6.56
C ARG A 92 -0.06 -0.14 5.25
N GLY A 93 -0.17 1.18 5.07
CA GLY A 93 -0.70 1.76 3.83
C GLY A 93 0.11 1.38 2.59
N LEU A 94 1.44 1.30 2.70
CA LEU A 94 2.31 0.82 1.61
C LEU A 94 2.07 -0.65 1.27
N PHE A 95 1.85 -1.52 2.26
CA PHE A 95 1.55 -2.93 2.02
C PHE A 95 0.16 -3.14 1.45
N ASP A 96 -0.83 -2.35 1.86
CA ASP A 96 -2.19 -2.47 1.34
C ASP A 96 -2.26 -2.00 -0.13
N SER A 97 -1.36 -1.10 -0.56
CA SER A 97 -1.28 -0.64 -1.97
C SER A 97 -0.35 -1.50 -2.84
N ASP A 98 0.94 -1.58 -2.49
CA ASP A 98 1.99 -2.20 -3.32
C ASP A 98 2.33 -3.63 -2.86
N GLY A 99 1.70 -4.10 -1.77
CA GLY A 99 2.02 -5.38 -1.17
C GLY A 99 1.44 -6.56 -1.94
N THR A 100 2.05 -7.72 -1.77
CA THR A 100 1.52 -8.96 -2.32
C THR A 100 1.67 -10.07 -1.30
N LEU A 101 0.58 -10.81 -1.06
CA LEU A 101 0.55 -12.02 -0.26
C LEU A 101 0.35 -13.23 -1.17
N TYR A 102 1.22 -14.21 -1.06
CA TYR A 102 1.09 -15.48 -1.77
C TYR A 102 1.72 -16.62 -0.97
N PHE A 103 1.50 -17.86 -1.39
CA PHE A 103 2.13 -19.04 -0.79
C PHE A 103 3.26 -19.55 -1.69
N ASP A 104 4.49 -19.61 -1.16
CA ASP A 104 5.64 -20.23 -1.82
C ASP A 104 5.75 -21.70 -1.38
N ARG A 105 5.84 -22.62 -2.34
CA ARG A 105 6.00 -24.05 -2.07
C ARG A 105 7.47 -24.42 -2.12
N ARG A 106 8.02 -24.82 -0.97
CA ARG A 106 9.39 -25.33 -0.87
C ARG A 106 9.37 -26.76 -0.36
N LYS A 107 9.91 -27.67 -1.18
CA LYS A 107 9.81 -29.12 -0.95
C LYS A 107 8.33 -29.54 -0.82
N ARG A 108 7.91 -30.01 0.36
CA ARG A 108 6.53 -30.44 0.66
C ARG A 108 5.80 -29.51 1.64
N ARG A 109 6.28 -28.28 1.84
CA ARG A 109 5.70 -27.31 2.79
C ARG A 109 5.33 -26.01 2.07
N LEU A 110 4.23 -25.40 2.52
CA LEU A 110 3.73 -24.12 2.04
C LEU A 110 4.09 -23.03 3.04
N TYR A 111 4.64 -21.93 2.53
CA TYR A 111 5.08 -20.80 3.32
C TYR A 111 4.31 -19.56 2.87
N PRO A 112 3.61 -18.84 3.76
CA PRO A 112 3.06 -17.55 3.42
C PRO A 112 4.22 -16.57 3.20
N VAL A 113 4.14 -15.81 2.13
CA VAL A 113 5.12 -14.81 1.74
C VAL A 113 4.41 -13.51 1.53
N VAL A 114 4.86 -12.48 2.25
CA VAL A 114 4.45 -11.09 2.04
C VAL A 114 5.60 -10.36 1.37
N GLU A 115 5.32 -9.68 0.28
CA GLU A 115 6.29 -8.88 -0.45
C GLU A 115 5.83 -7.44 -0.61
N LEU A 116 6.80 -6.51 -0.66
CA LEU A 116 6.59 -5.13 -1.07
C LEU A 116 7.64 -4.81 -2.13
N GLY A 117 7.20 -4.45 -3.34
CA GLY A 117 8.07 -4.13 -4.47
C GLY A 117 7.91 -2.69 -4.91
N ASN A 118 9.00 -1.93 -5.00
CA ASN A 118 8.94 -0.54 -5.47
C ASN A 118 10.27 -0.13 -6.14
N SER A 119 10.20 0.84 -7.06
CA SER A 119 11.39 1.41 -7.72
C SER A 119 12.10 2.47 -6.86
N ASP A 120 11.37 3.14 -5.98
CA ASP A 120 11.91 4.09 -5.00
C ASP A 120 12.44 3.31 -3.79
N TRP A 121 13.78 3.25 -3.64
CA TRP A 121 14.42 2.59 -2.50
C TRP A 121 13.91 3.10 -1.15
N ARG A 122 13.51 4.38 -1.05
CA ARG A 122 13.02 4.96 0.20
C ARG A 122 11.76 4.25 0.71
N VAL A 123 10.90 3.78 -0.20
CA VAL A 123 9.68 3.01 0.15
C VAL A 123 10.05 1.67 0.77
N VAL A 124 10.94 0.93 0.11
CA VAL A 124 11.39 -0.39 0.57
C VAL A 124 12.16 -0.28 1.88
N ASN A 125 13.00 0.76 2.01
CA ASN A 125 13.73 1.05 3.23
C ASN A 125 12.80 1.45 4.40
N ALA A 126 11.76 2.23 4.15
CA ALA A 126 10.77 2.60 5.17
C ALA A 126 10.13 1.35 5.80
N ALA A 127 9.69 0.40 4.97
CA ALA A 127 9.18 -0.88 5.45
C ALA A 127 10.24 -1.70 6.20
N ALA A 128 11.47 -1.75 5.70
CA ALA A 128 12.59 -2.46 6.33
C ALA A 128 12.90 -1.94 7.74
N VAL A 129 12.89 -0.62 7.95
CA VAL A 129 13.12 0.01 9.25
C VAL A 129 12.05 -0.40 10.26
N VAL A 130 10.77 -0.31 9.88
CA VAL A 130 9.66 -0.69 10.77
C VAL A 130 9.67 -2.20 11.07
N LEU A 131 9.93 -3.04 10.07
CA LEU A 131 10.01 -4.49 10.30
C LEU A 131 11.19 -4.87 11.21
N SER A 132 12.33 -4.17 11.07
CA SER A 132 13.51 -4.38 11.91
C SER A 132 13.25 -4.03 13.37
N SER A 133 12.48 -2.96 13.64
CA SER A 133 12.15 -2.56 15.01
C SER A 133 11.27 -3.58 15.74
N PHE A 134 10.51 -4.39 14.99
CA PHE A 134 9.74 -5.52 15.52
C PHE A 134 10.52 -6.85 15.54
N GLY A 135 11.80 -6.86 15.13
CA GLY A 135 12.59 -8.09 15.03
C GLY A 135 12.08 -9.06 13.94
N VAL A 136 11.30 -8.57 12.97
CA VAL A 136 10.81 -9.38 11.86
C VAL A 136 11.95 -9.62 10.87
N LYS A 137 12.21 -10.89 10.56
CA LYS A 137 13.22 -11.26 9.56
C LYS A 137 12.68 -11.05 8.16
N PHE A 138 13.42 -10.30 7.34
CA PHE A 138 13.11 -10.09 5.94
C PHE A 138 14.38 -10.20 5.07
N SER A 139 14.18 -10.27 3.76
CA SER A 139 15.25 -10.15 2.77
C SER A 139 14.91 -9.07 1.78
N VAL A 140 15.92 -8.29 1.36
CA VAL A 140 15.79 -7.30 0.29
C VAL A 140 16.52 -7.80 -0.94
N LYS A 141 15.86 -7.73 -2.09
CA LYS A 141 16.44 -8.06 -3.41
C LYS A 141 16.41 -6.83 -4.30
N SER A 142 17.44 -6.64 -5.10
CA SER A 142 17.48 -5.64 -6.17
C SER A 142 17.43 -6.32 -7.54
N TYR A 143 16.63 -5.76 -8.44
CA TYR A 143 16.46 -6.22 -9.81
C TYR A 143 16.92 -5.11 -10.75
N GLY A 144 18.05 -5.33 -11.42
CA GLY A 144 18.63 -4.38 -12.37
C GLY A 144 18.95 -2.99 -11.79
N GLY A 145 19.12 -2.88 -10.46
CA GLY A 145 19.42 -1.62 -9.76
C GLY A 145 18.29 -0.58 -9.77
N ARG A 146 17.13 -0.89 -10.36
CA ARG A 146 16.01 0.05 -10.55
C ARG A 146 14.72 -0.36 -9.83
N PHE A 147 14.67 -1.61 -9.36
CA PHE A 147 13.52 -2.14 -8.65
C PHE A 147 13.98 -2.93 -7.44
N PHE A 148 13.36 -2.68 -6.30
CA PHE A 148 13.70 -3.29 -5.03
C PHE A 148 12.50 -4.06 -4.51
N LYS A 149 12.77 -5.19 -3.85
CA LYS A 149 11.73 -6.04 -3.30
C LYS A 149 12.10 -6.46 -1.89
N LEU A 150 11.29 -6.09 -0.93
CA LEU A 150 11.34 -6.62 0.43
C LEU A 150 10.44 -7.85 0.51
N VAL A 151 10.95 -8.91 1.12
CA VAL A 151 10.27 -10.21 1.23
C VAL A 151 10.32 -10.67 2.67
N VAL A 152 9.16 -10.84 3.27
CA VAL A 152 8.95 -11.49 4.57
C VAL A 152 8.43 -12.90 4.30
N ARG A 153 9.10 -13.91 4.85
CA ARG A 153 8.60 -15.30 4.80
C ARG A 153 8.13 -15.70 6.17
N GLY A 154 6.90 -16.16 6.25
CA GLY A 154 6.37 -16.78 7.46
C GLY A 154 6.97 -18.17 7.73
N THR A 155 6.50 -18.77 8.81
CA THR A 155 6.78 -20.16 9.13
C THR A 155 5.95 -21.09 8.23
N PRO A 156 6.40 -22.33 7.99
CA PRO A 156 5.63 -23.27 7.18
C PRO A 156 4.27 -23.50 7.85
N CYS A 157 3.19 -23.19 7.14
CA CYS A 157 1.86 -23.47 7.61
C CYS A 157 1.60 -24.98 7.47
N CYS A 158 1.14 -25.60 8.56
CA CYS A 158 0.44 -26.89 8.48
C CYS A 158 -0.90 -26.62 7.83
N LEU A 159 -0.94 -26.51 6.50
CA LEU A 159 -2.21 -26.57 5.81
C LEU A 159 -2.72 -28.02 5.92
N PRO A 160 -3.95 -28.25 6.44
CA PRO A 160 -4.59 -29.54 6.25
C PRO A 160 -4.64 -29.81 4.75
N GLU A 161 -4.44 -31.07 4.36
CA GLU A 161 -4.32 -31.47 2.96
C GLU A 161 -5.46 -30.86 2.12
N LEU A 162 -5.10 -29.95 1.21
CA LEU A 162 -5.97 -29.48 0.13
C LEU A 162 -6.12 -30.59 -0.94
N SER A 163 -6.40 -31.81 -0.51
CA SER A 163 -6.66 -32.97 -1.37
C SER A 163 -8.12 -33.01 -1.86
N SER A 164 -8.96 -32.03 -1.50
CA SER A 164 -10.39 -32.03 -1.83
C SER A 164 -10.86 -30.93 -2.80
N LEU A 165 -9.99 -30.12 -3.40
CA LEU A 165 -10.40 -29.12 -4.42
C LEU A 165 -10.11 -29.52 -5.87
N SER A 166 -9.90 -30.82 -6.11
CA SER A 166 -9.98 -31.41 -7.45
C SER A 166 -11.25 -32.24 -7.55
N THR A 167 -12.38 -31.59 -7.88
CA THR A 167 -13.50 -32.07 -8.72
C THR A 167 -14.77 -31.27 -8.41
N ARG A 168 -15.08 -30.31 -9.29
CA ARG A 168 -16.30 -30.28 -10.13
C ARG A 168 -16.26 -29.06 -11.03
#